data_AF-A0A7I9VJK3-F1
#
_entry.id   AF-A0A7I9VJK3-F1
#
_cell.length_a   1.000
_cell.length_b   1.000
_cell.length_c   1.000
_cell.angle_alpha   90.00
_cell.angle_beta   90.00
_cell.angle_gamma   90.00
#
_symmetry.space_group_name_H-M   'P 1'
#
loop_
_entity.id
_entity.type
_entity.pdbx_description
1 polymer ?
#
loop_
_entity_poly.entity_id
_entity_poly.type
_entity_poly.pdbx_seq_one_letter_code
_entity_poly.pdbx_strand_id
1 'polypeptide(L)'
;MPPLTPTAPRLPQLEPAVPAAAPRHRAALAFGLLALLLLLRTGYGLVSEFWFEDELQVYLLGLKYATTGAWPYFGPDVVYTRSQIPGALQALLVGLPLRWLRLPEAPCLALNLLSFAALAALAARATRWFPGLPRWFVWGWALTCPWTLVYGTRVVNPSYVLPFAVLFFVPLLDTLPVFPGPRLRPGLAFALQGLATTCILQLHLSWVLLPPFTAAALLLAWREAGPRAAVSRAASWAAGAAAGAALLVPTFLRYGASGTGGVEHNVALHPRALLELPALVQRFVSFGAFEVPYMLGGDRAQRVAVLAAHPWVIPFAAALFAAFLLQVALYVLSLLRRGAAAWTRLRDLVLACLALLAAGFLFSVKGPSSHTFYVLFPVALLWSFACLQRALAARARLRVALALLLACGAVFHAALALEHYRHRSLYRDRDRVVRALEARDHRLLGTRRAEAWGRGY
;
A
#
# COMPACT_ATOMS: atom_id res chain seq x y z
N MET A 1 -48.39 11.38 56.66
CA MET A 1 -47.14 10.62 56.49
C MET A 1 -46.73 10.71 55.02
N PRO A 2 -45.60 11.35 54.68
CA PRO A 2 -45.10 11.38 53.31
C PRO A 2 -44.34 10.09 52.97
N PRO A 3 -44.31 9.67 51.69
CA PRO A 3 -43.65 8.44 51.29
C PRO A 3 -42.13 8.62 51.25
N LEU A 4 -41.42 7.73 51.95
CA LEU A 4 -39.96 7.60 51.90
C LEU A 4 -39.56 6.97 50.56
N THR A 5 -39.01 7.75 49.64
CA THR A 5 -38.34 7.25 48.45
C THR A 5 -36.93 6.77 48.81
N PRO A 6 -36.53 5.53 48.46
CA PRO A 6 -35.20 5.03 48.74
C PRO A 6 -34.19 5.70 47.79
N THR A 7 -33.31 6.52 48.34
CA THR A 7 -32.14 7.07 47.63
C THR A 7 -31.16 5.94 47.30
N ALA A 8 -31.08 5.58 46.02
CA ALA A 8 -30.10 4.64 45.51
C ALA A 8 -28.67 5.16 45.77
N PRO A 9 -27.73 4.30 46.21
CA PRO A 9 -26.35 4.69 46.45
C PRO A 9 -25.68 5.13 45.14
N ARG A 10 -25.15 6.36 45.13
CA ARG A 10 -24.34 6.88 44.01
C ARG A 10 -23.07 6.06 43.92
N LEU A 11 -22.93 5.28 42.85
CA LEU A 11 -21.67 4.60 42.52
C LEU A 11 -20.56 5.65 42.33
N PRO A 12 -19.36 5.43 42.89
CA PRO A 12 -18.23 6.34 42.72
C PRO A 12 -17.91 6.47 41.23
N GLN A 13 -17.91 7.71 40.76
CA GLN A 13 -17.46 8.04 39.41
C GLN A 13 -15.96 7.71 39.34
N LEU A 14 -15.62 6.64 38.61
CA LEU A 14 -14.24 6.33 38.24
C LEU A 14 -13.74 7.44 37.31
N GLU A 15 -13.04 8.43 37.88
CA GLU A 15 -12.28 9.38 37.09
C GLU A 15 -11.33 8.61 36.16
N PRO A 16 -11.30 8.92 34.85
CA PRO A 16 -10.38 8.27 33.93
C PRO A 16 -8.95 8.63 34.33
N ALA A 17 -8.21 7.65 34.86
CA ALA A 17 -6.82 7.80 35.25
C ALA A 17 -6.02 8.46 34.11
N VAL A 18 -5.50 9.65 34.36
CA VAL A 18 -4.60 10.34 33.44
C VAL A 18 -3.38 9.45 33.24
N PRO A 19 -3.11 8.95 32.01
CA PRO A 19 -1.99 8.05 31.79
C PRO A 19 -0.69 8.77 32.13
N ALA A 20 0.04 8.26 33.12
CA ALA A 20 1.33 8.80 33.54
C ALA A 20 2.26 8.95 32.32
N ALA A 21 2.92 10.11 32.23
CA ALA A 21 3.85 10.39 31.14
C ALA A 21 4.91 9.28 31.04
N ALA A 22 5.02 8.65 29.86
CA ALA A 22 6.01 7.61 29.66
C ALA A 22 7.42 8.18 29.90
N PRO A 23 8.32 7.44 30.57
CA PRO A 23 9.66 7.94 30.88
C PRO A 23 10.41 8.31 29.59
N ARG A 24 11.07 9.48 29.57
CA ARG A 24 11.73 10.09 28.40
C ARG A 24 12.65 9.11 27.62
N HIS A 25 13.33 8.20 28.32
CA HIS A 25 14.18 7.16 27.71
C HIS A 25 13.43 6.21 26.77
N ARG A 26 12.18 5.84 27.07
CA ARG A 26 11.38 4.95 26.21
C ARG A 26 10.98 5.64 24.92
N ALA A 27 10.74 6.95 24.96
CA ALA A 27 10.45 7.73 23.77
C ALA A 27 11.68 7.81 22.87
N ALA A 28 12.86 8.13 23.42
CA ALA A 28 14.11 8.19 22.66
C ALA A 28 14.44 6.85 21.97
N LEU A 29 14.28 5.72 22.67
CA LEU A 29 14.49 4.39 22.09
C LEU A 29 13.50 4.12 20.95
N ALA A 30 12.21 4.46 21.11
CA ALA A 30 11.22 4.29 20.06
C ALA A 30 11.54 5.14 18.83
N PHE A 31 11.96 6.40 19.00
CA PHE A 31 12.41 7.24 17.90
C PHE A 31 13.66 6.68 17.22
N GLY A 32 14.64 6.19 17.98
CA GLY A 32 15.83 5.54 17.43
C GLY A 32 15.52 4.30 16.59
N LEU A 33 14.59 3.46 17.06
CA LEU A 33 14.13 2.28 16.31
C LEU A 33 13.39 2.66 15.03
N LEU A 34 12.54 3.69 15.07
CA LEU A 34 11.85 4.19 13.88
C LEU A 34 12.82 4.79 12.86
N ALA A 35 13.83 5.54 13.32
CA ALA A 35 14.89 6.05 12.47
C ALA A 35 15.68 4.91 11.82
N LEU A 36 16.05 3.88 12.60
CA LEU A 36 16.72 2.68 12.07
C LEU A 36 15.87 1.96 11.01
N LEU A 37 14.57 1.80 11.25
CA LEU A 37 13.67 1.16 10.29
C LEU A 37 13.49 1.99 9.02
N LEU A 38 13.45 3.33 9.13
CA LEU A 38 13.45 4.22 7.97
C LEU A 38 14.75 4.06 7.18
N LEU A 39 15.90 4.11 7.85
CA LEU A 39 17.21 3.93 7.20
C LEU A 39 17.34 2.56 6.52
N LEU A 40 16.87 1.49 7.17
CA LEU A 40 16.85 0.15 6.60
C LEU A 40 15.99 0.09 5.34
N ARG A 41 14.76 0.64 5.39
CA ARG A 41 13.85 0.68 4.23
C ARG A 41 14.41 1.49 3.09
N THR A 42 14.95 2.67 3.39
CA THR A 42 15.58 3.54 2.41
C THR A 42 16.80 2.86 1.79
N GLY A 43 17.69 2.28 2.60
CA GLY A 43 18.84 1.52 2.10
C GLY A 43 18.43 0.37 1.19
N TYR A 44 17.40 -0.39 1.57
CA TYR A 44 16.83 -1.45 0.72
C TYR A 44 16.27 -0.89 -0.59
N GLY A 45 15.52 0.21 -0.55
CA GLY A 45 14.96 0.87 -1.73
C GLY A 45 16.03 1.36 -2.70
N LEU A 46 17.13 1.92 -2.19
CA LEU A 46 18.24 2.42 -3.00
C LEU A 46 18.94 1.31 -3.79
N VAL A 47 18.99 0.09 -3.24
CA VAL A 47 19.58 -1.07 -3.90
C VAL A 47 18.55 -1.94 -4.62
N SER A 48 17.27 -1.55 -4.64
CA SER A 48 16.20 -2.33 -5.27
C SER A 48 16.20 -2.22 -6.80
N GLU A 49 15.30 -2.95 -7.46
CA GLU A 49 15.14 -2.95 -8.92
C GLU A 49 14.98 -1.52 -9.47
N PHE A 50 15.78 -1.17 -10.47
CA PHE A 50 15.73 0.14 -11.17
C PHE A 50 15.64 -0.02 -12.69
N TRP A 51 16.35 -1.01 -13.24
CA TRP A 51 16.51 -1.18 -14.69
C TRP A 51 15.39 -1.99 -15.36
N PHE A 52 14.47 -2.54 -14.58
CA PHE A 52 13.28 -3.15 -15.14
C PHE A 52 12.38 -2.10 -15.81
N GLU A 53 11.63 -2.51 -16.83
CA GLU A 53 11.02 -1.58 -17.76
C GLU A 53 10.01 -0.65 -17.08
N ASP A 54 9.20 -1.16 -16.14
CA ASP A 54 8.19 -0.35 -15.47
C ASP A 54 8.81 0.69 -14.51
N GLU A 55 9.85 0.31 -13.74
CA GLU A 55 10.64 1.20 -12.89
C GLU A 55 11.30 2.31 -13.71
N LEU A 56 11.98 1.93 -14.80
CA LEU A 56 12.66 2.88 -15.68
C LEU A 56 11.67 3.85 -16.32
N GLN A 57 10.51 3.37 -16.78
CA GLN A 57 9.49 4.21 -17.41
C GLN A 57 8.86 5.20 -16.41
N VAL A 58 8.59 4.78 -15.18
CA VAL A 58 8.12 5.66 -14.10
C VAL A 58 9.19 6.70 -13.73
N TYR A 59 10.46 6.30 -13.68
CA TYR A 59 11.56 7.23 -13.43
C TYR A 59 11.71 8.27 -14.56
N LEU A 60 11.72 7.82 -15.82
CA LEU A 60 11.80 8.67 -17.01
C LEU A 60 10.65 9.69 -17.08
N LEU A 61 9.45 9.31 -16.63
CA LEU A 61 8.31 10.21 -16.58
C LEU A 61 8.60 11.44 -15.70
N GLY A 62 9.15 11.23 -14.50
CA GLY A 62 9.54 12.33 -13.61
C GLY A 62 10.81 13.05 -14.07
N LEU A 63 11.78 12.32 -14.63
CA LEU A 63 13.02 12.90 -15.17
C LEU A 63 12.71 13.87 -16.32
N LYS A 64 11.78 13.52 -17.21
CA LYS A 64 11.32 14.41 -18.29
C LYS A 64 10.77 15.73 -17.75
N TYR A 65 9.89 15.67 -16.75
CA TYR A 65 9.40 16.89 -16.08
C TYR A 65 10.55 17.68 -15.44
N ALA A 66 11.46 17.01 -14.73
CA ALA A 66 12.55 17.67 -14.01
C ALA A 66 13.54 18.38 -14.94
N THR A 67 13.83 17.78 -16.10
CA THR A 67 14.82 18.25 -17.07
C THR A 67 14.26 19.31 -18.02
N THR A 68 13.03 19.13 -18.50
CA THR A 68 12.42 20.03 -19.51
C THR A 68 11.57 21.13 -18.90
N GLY A 69 11.04 20.93 -17.68
CA GLY A 69 10.03 21.80 -17.09
C GLY A 69 8.64 21.70 -17.73
N ALA A 70 8.45 20.83 -18.74
CA ALA A 70 7.17 20.64 -19.40
C ALA A 70 6.16 20.02 -18.45
N TRP A 71 4.93 20.55 -18.42
CA TRP A 71 3.88 20.01 -17.56
C TRP A 71 3.55 18.55 -17.94
N PRO A 72 3.52 17.62 -16.97
CA PRO A 72 3.25 16.23 -17.26
C PRO A 72 1.75 15.98 -17.31
N TYR A 73 1.17 15.98 -18.51
CA TYR A 73 -0.28 15.77 -18.68
C TYR A 73 -0.73 14.34 -18.36
N PHE A 74 0.17 13.36 -18.47
CA PHE A 74 -0.14 11.95 -18.26
C PHE A 74 0.81 11.32 -17.25
N GLY A 75 0.29 10.33 -16.54
CA GLY A 75 0.93 9.48 -15.55
C GLY A 75 1.53 8.21 -16.17
N PRO A 76 1.51 7.08 -15.44
CA PRO A 76 2.07 5.80 -15.91
C PRO A 76 1.44 5.29 -17.20
N ASP A 77 2.23 4.55 -17.97
CA ASP A 77 1.76 3.86 -19.17
C ASP A 77 1.11 2.52 -18.83
N VAL A 78 0.13 2.11 -19.62
CA VAL A 78 -0.48 0.78 -19.56
C VAL A 78 -0.11 0.01 -20.82
N VAL A 79 0.85 -0.90 -20.68
CA VAL A 79 1.54 -1.59 -21.79
C VAL A 79 0.57 -2.27 -22.75
N TYR A 80 -0.38 -3.04 -22.20
CA TYR A 80 -1.23 -3.96 -22.96
C TYR A 80 -2.16 -3.26 -23.94
N THR A 81 -2.54 -2.03 -23.65
CA THR A 81 -3.49 -1.23 -24.45
C THR A 81 -2.83 0.01 -25.05
N ARG A 82 -1.52 0.18 -24.87
CA ARG A 82 -0.76 1.36 -25.28
C ARG A 82 -1.42 2.67 -24.82
N SER A 83 -2.03 2.65 -23.62
CA SER A 83 -2.73 3.79 -23.02
C SER A 83 -1.87 4.44 -21.93
N GLN A 84 -2.30 5.62 -21.47
CA GLN A 84 -1.65 6.35 -20.38
C GLN A 84 -2.69 6.78 -19.36
N ILE A 85 -2.36 6.61 -18.08
CA ILE A 85 -3.22 7.08 -17.00
C ILE A 85 -3.19 8.61 -17.00
N PRO A 86 -4.35 9.30 -16.90
CA PRO A 86 -4.36 10.76 -16.95
C PRO A 86 -3.84 11.39 -15.66
N GLY A 87 -3.25 12.58 -15.79
CA GLY A 87 -2.86 13.45 -14.68
C GLY A 87 -1.38 13.48 -14.35
N ALA A 88 -0.99 14.54 -13.64
CA ALA A 88 0.41 14.87 -13.39
C ALA A 88 1.05 14.17 -12.20
N LEU A 89 0.24 13.56 -11.31
CA LEU A 89 0.69 13.18 -9.97
C LEU A 89 1.93 12.28 -9.96
N GLN A 90 1.97 11.20 -10.77
CA GLN A 90 3.13 10.30 -10.78
C GLN A 90 4.41 11.03 -11.19
N ALA A 91 4.34 11.83 -12.25
CA ALA A 91 5.47 12.57 -12.77
C ALA A 91 5.97 13.60 -11.74
N LEU A 92 5.07 14.25 -11.01
CA LEU A 92 5.43 15.20 -9.95
C LEU A 92 6.04 14.51 -8.74
N LEU A 93 5.51 13.36 -8.31
CA LEU A 93 6.04 12.59 -7.18
C LEU A 93 7.48 12.10 -7.42
N VAL A 94 7.85 11.84 -8.68
CA VAL A 94 9.21 11.47 -9.07
C VAL A 94 10.06 12.71 -9.38
N GLY A 95 9.52 13.65 -10.15
CA GLY A 95 10.26 14.76 -10.74
C GLY A 95 10.49 15.95 -9.81
N LEU A 96 9.61 16.23 -8.84
CA LEU A 96 9.84 17.29 -7.84
C LEU A 96 11.07 16.99 -6.96
N PRO A 97 11.25 15.77 -6.41
CA PRO A 97 12.48 15.39 -5.73
C PRO A 97 13.74 15.57 -6.60
N LEU A 98 13.69 15.16 -7.87
CA LEU A 98 14.81 15.33 -8.81
C LEU A 98 15.14 16.81 -9.04
N ARG A 99 14.12 17.65 -9.22
CA ARG A 99 14.30 19.08 -9.46
C ARG A 99 14.88 19.80 -8.25
N TRP A 100 14.48 19.40 -7.04
CA TRP A 100 14.93 20.04 -5.81
C TRP A 100 16.32 19.55 -5.38
N LEU A 101 16.55 18.24 -5.30
CA LEU A 101 17.79 17.67 -4.78
C LEU A 101 18.86 17.46 -5.86
N ARG A 102 18.46 17.31 -7.13
CA ARG A 102 19.35 16.99 -8.27
C ARG A 102 20.22 15.75 -8.05
N LEU A 103 19.69 14.79 -7.30
CA LEU A 103 20.31 13.49 -7.05
C LEU A 103 19.54 12.38 -7.76
N PRO A 104 20.22 11.41 -8.42
CA PRO A 104 19.59 10.21 -8.97
C PRO A 104 18.69 9.47 -7.96
N GLU A 105 19.07 9.48 -6.69
CA GLU A 105 18.38 8.77 -5.60
C GLU A 105 17.10 9.47 -5.12
N ALA A 106 16.90 10.74 -5.46
CA ALA A 106 15.89 11.60 -4.85
C ALA A 106 14.45 11.02 -4.90
N PRO A 107 13.97 10.40 -6.00
CA PRO A 107 12.66 9.76 -6.02
C PRO A 107 12.53 8.61 -5.04
N CYS A 108 13.58 7.80 -4.89
CA CYS A 108 13.62 6.69 -3.95
C CYS A 108 13.52 7.21 -2.51
N LEU A 109 14.28 8.26 -2.16
CA LEU A 109 14.23 8.88 -0.83
C LEU A 109 12.83 9.41 -0.50
N ALA A 110 12.22 10.16 -1.43
CA ALA A 110 10.90 10.74 -1.26
C ALA A 110 9.80 9.66 -1.11
N LEU A 111 9.83 8.64 -1.96
CA LEU A 111 8.91 7.50 -1.87
C LEU A 111 9.04 6.76 -0.54
N ASN A 112 10.28 6.50 -0.09
CA ASN A 112 10.51 5.78 1.16
C ASN A 112 10.05 6.57 2.38
N LEU A 113 10.23 7.89 2.39
CA LEU A 113 9.68 8.76 3.43
C LEU A 113 8.15 8.71 3.45
N LEU A 114 7.52 8.82 2.28
CA LEU A 114 6.07 8.80 2.14
C LEU A 114 5.45 7.45 2.53
N SER A 115 6.03 6.34 2.05
CA SER A 115 5.57 4.99 2.38
C SER A 115 5.84 4.64 3.84
N PHE A 116 6.97 5.07 4.41
CA PHE A 116 7.25 4.93 5.84
C PHE A 116 6.22 5.65 6.70
N ALA A 117 5.92 6.92 6.39
CA ALA A 117 4.93 7.70 7.14
C ALA A 117 3.55 7.03 7.11
N ALA A 118 3.11 6.55 5.94
CA ALA A 118 1.85 5.83 5.78
C ALA A 118 1.83 4.51 6.57
N LEU A 119 2.86 3.68 6.44
CA LEU A 119 2.96 2.41 7.16
C LEU A 119 3.09 2.60 8.68
N ALA A 120 3.79 3.65 9.12
CA ALA A 120 3.87 4.03 10.53
C ALA A 120 2.50 4.44 11.08
N ALA A 121 1.72 5.23 10.33
CA ALA A 121 0.35 5.56 10.71
C ALA A 121 -0.55 4.32 10.78
N LEU A 122 -0.44 3.42 9.80
CA LEU A 122 -1.18 2.14 9.80
C LEU A 122 -0.77 1.25 10.99
N ALA A 123 0.53 1.10 11.27
CA ALA A 123 1.03 0.32 12.39
C ALA A 123 0.59 0.90 13.73
N ALA A 124 0.68 2.22 13.90
CA ALA A 124 0.18 2.92 15.09
C ALA A 124 -1.30 2.64 15.32
N ARG A 125 -2.12 2.65 14.26
CA ARG A 125 -3.54 2.33 14.34
C ARG A 125 -3.79 0.83 14.61
N ALA A 126 -3.07 -0.05 13.92
CA ALA A 126 -3.15 -1.50 14.06
C ALA A 126 -2.80 -1.96 15.49
N THR A 127 -1.82 -1.35 16.16
CA THR A 127 -1.53 -1.69 17.57
C THR A 127 -2.67 -1.39 18.54
N ARG A 128 -3.59 -0.47 18.19
CA ARG A 128 -4.80 -0.20 18.96
C ARG A 128 -5.92 -1.18 18.64
N TRP A 129 -6.05 -1.56 17.37
CA TRP A 129 -7.06 -2.53 16.92
C TRP A 129 -6.72 -3.97 17.31
N PHE A 130 -5.44 -4.29 17.45
CA PHE A 130 -4.94 -5.62 17.78
C PHE A 130 -4.05 -5.62 19.04
N PRO A 131 -4.62 -5.31 20.23
CA PRO A 131 -3.85 -5.20 21.47
C PRO A 131 -3.22 -6.52 21.93
N GLY A 132 -3.69 -7.66 21.42
CA GLY A 132 -3.12 -8.98 21.73
C GLY A 132 -1.80 -9.27 20.99
N LEU A 133 -1.48 -8.50 19.95
CA LEU A 133 -0.21 -8.64 19.23
C LEU A 133 0.91 -7.81 19.89
N PRO A 134 2.14 -8.34 19.98
CA PRO A 134 3.27 -7.55 20.41
C PRO A 134 3.51 -6.36 19.48
N ARG A 135 3.68 -5.16 20.06
CA ARG A 135 3.88 -3.93 19.29
C ARG A 135 5.10 -4.03 18.37
N TRP A 136 6.21 -4.61 18.84
CA TRP A 136 7.41 -4.81 18.02
C TRP A 136 7.11 -5.63 16.76
N PHE A 137 6.19 -6.59 16.84
CA PHE A 137 5.80 -7.40 15.69
C PHE A 137 4.96 -6.60 14.71
N VAL A 138 3.94 -5.88 15.18
CA VAL A 138 3.07 -5.05 14.31
C VAL A 138 3.91 -4.01 13.55
N TRP A 139 4.79 -3.31 14.25
CA TRP A 139 5.68 -2.31 13.64
C TRP A 139 6.73 -2.93 12.71
N GLY A 140 7.42 -3.97 13.18
CA GLY A 140 8.40 -4.69 12.37
C GLY A 140 7.75 -5.23 11.09
N TRP A 141 6.66 -5.99 11.23
CA TRP A 141 5.96 -6.59 10.09
C TRP A 141 5.41 -5.55 9.11
N ALA A 142 4.75 -4.48 9.58
CA ALA A 142 4.24 -3.45 8.67
C ALA A 142 5.37 -2.79 7.85
N LEU A 143 6.54 -2.59 8.45
CA LEU A 143 7.68 -1.90 7.84
C LEU A 143 8.66 -2.83 7.12
N THR A 144 8.62 -4.14 7.36
CA THR A 144 9.57 -5.09 6.77
C THR A 144 8.92 -6.31 6.12
N CYS A 145 7.58 -6.41 6.05
CA CYS A 145 6.97 -7.50 5.30
C CYS A 145 7.38 -7.39 3.82
N PRO A 146 7.49 -8.52 3.09
CA PRO A 146 8.07 -8.50 1.76
C PRO A 146 7.38 -7.52 0.80
N TRP A 147 6.05 -7.44 0.85
CA TRP A 147 5.28 -6.54 0.01
C TRP A 147 5.50 -5.05 0.33
N THR A 148 5.90 -4.67 1.54
CA THR A 148 6.19 -3.26 1.86
C THR A 148 7.66 -2.91 1.74
N LEU A 149 8.56 -3.86 1.97
CA LEU A 149 10.00 -3.64 1.89
C LEU A 149 10.54 -3.84 0.49
N VAL A 150 10.15 -4.93 -0.18
CA VAL A 150 10.66 -5.25 -1.52
C VAL A 150 9.93 -4.46 -2.58
N TYR A 151 8.59 -4.41 -2.50
CA TYR A 151 7.78 -3.75 -3.52
C TYR A 151 7.58 -2.27 -3.19
N GLY A 152 7.08 -1.96 -1.99
CA GLY A 152 6.75 -0.58 -1.57
C GLY A 152 7.91 0.43 -1.44
N THR A 153 9.15 0.03 -1.74
CA THR A 153 10.35 0.91 -1.74
C THR A 153 10.89 1.21 -3.14
N ARG A 154 10.38 0.52 -4.18
CA ARG A 154 10.78 0.68 -5.58
C ARG A 154 10.07 1.85 -6.25
N VAL A 155 10.76 2.55 -7.14
CA VAL A 155 10.19 3.65 -7.95
C VAL A 155 9.33 3.06 -9.08
N VAL A 156 8.21 2.45 -8.72
CA VAL A 156 7.21 1.88 -9.62
C VAL A 156 5.81 2.32 -9.16
N ASN A 157 4.86 2.41 -10.08
CA ASN A 157 3.58 3.07 -9.82
C ASN A 157 2.77 2.47 -8.65
N PRO A 158 2.65 1.14 -8.44
CA PRO A 158 1.97 0.61 -7.26
C PRO A 158 2.62 1.01 -5.93
N SER A 159 3.93 1.26 -5.87
CA SER A 159 4.57 1.72 -4.63
C SER A 159 4.04 3.08 -4.18
N TYR A 160 3.74 3.96 -5.14
CA TYR A 160 3.11 5.25 -4.88
C TYR A 160 1.62 5.13 -4.54
N VAL A 161 0.96 4.01 -4.87
CA VAL A 161 -0.42 3.74 -4.45
C VAL A 161 -0.52 3.48 -2.95
N LEU A 162 0.47 2.80 -2.34
CA LEU A 162 0.42 2.39 -0.95
C LEU A 162 0.12 3.54 0.04
N PRO A 163 0.81 4.70 -0.01
CA PRO A 163 0.50 5.82 0.88
C PRO A 163 -0.96 6.27 0.81
N PHE A 164 -1.49 6.40 -0.40
CA PHE A 164 -2.89 6.80 -0.61
C PHE A 164 -3.86 5.68 -0.28
N ALA A 165 -3.48 4.41 -0.46
CA ALA A 165 -4.29 3.28 -0.03
C ALA A 165 -4.46 3.27 1.49
N VAL A 166 -3.39 3.53 2.25
CA VAL A 166 -3.49 3.70 3.71
C VAL A 166 -4.36 4.91 4.05
N LEU A 167 -4.17 6.03 3.36
CA LEU A 167 -4.95 7.25 3.52
C LEU A 167 -6.45 7.04 3.22
N PHE A 168 -6.80 6.08 2.36
CA PHE A 168 -8.18 5.70 2.07
C PHE A 168 -8.74 4.72 3.13
N PHE A 169 -8.04 3.61 3.39
CA PHE A 169 -8.57 2.51 4.18
C PHE A 169 -8.60 2.80 5.69
N VAL A 170 -7.67 3.59 6.23
CA VAL A 170 -7.71 3.95 7.66
C VAL A 170 -8.97 4.77 7.98
N PRO A 171 -9.29 5.87 7.26
CA PRO A 171 -10.55 6.57 7.43
C PRO A 171 -11.79 5.73 7.10
N LEU A 172 -11.74 4.88 6.08
CA LEU A 172 -12.86 3.99 5.77
C LEU A 172 -13.20 3.08 6.96
N LEU A 173 -12.21 2.46 7.59
CA LEU A 173 -12.41 1.57 8.74
C LEU A 173 -12.98 2.31 9.95
N ASP A 174 -12.64 3.58 10.13
CA ASP A 174 -13.25 4.45 11.13
C ASP A 174 -14.73 4.74 10.82
N THR A 175 -15.10 4.78 9.54
CA THR A 175 -16.50 4.99 9.09
C THR A 175 -17.36 3.73 9.02
N LEU A 176 -16.78 2.54 8.83
CA LEU A 176 -17.47 1.23 8.75
C LEU A 176 -17.60 0.49 10.10
N PRO A 177 -17.62 1.26 11.20
CA PRO A 177 -17.28 0.85 12.58
C PRO A 177 -16.51 -0.47 12.84
N VAL A 178 -15.61 -0.94 11.96
CA VAL A 178 -15.08 -2.32 12.02
C VAL A 178 -14.39 -2.61 13.35
N PHE A 179 -13.62 -1.63 13.84
CA PHE A 179 -12.91 -1.69 15.11
C PHE A 179 -13.43 -0.64 16.10
N PRO A 180 -13.43 -0.96 17.41
CA PRO A 180 -13.71 0.04 18.44
C PRO A 180 -12.54 1.03 18.59
N GLY A 181 -12.83 2.24 19.06
CA GLY A 181 -11.80 3.23 19.42
C GLY A 181 -12.07 4.65 18.89
N PRO A 182 -11.16 5.60 19.16
CA PRO A 182 -11.29 6.98 18.71
C PRO A 182 -11.33 7.04 17.19
N ARG A 183 -12.26 7.80 16.62
CA ARG A 183 -12.48 7.89 15.17
C ARG A 183 -12.08 9.27 14.65
N LEU A 184 -11.65 9.33 13.40
CA LEU A 184 -11.58 10.59 12.67
C LEU A 184 -12.97 11.26 12.62
N ARG A 185 -12.97 12.59 12.55
CA ARG A 185 -14.20 13.35 12.28
C ARG A 185 -14.79 12.88 10.95
N PRO A 186 -16.11 12.58 10.85
CA PRO A 186 -16.69 12.01 9.64
C PRO A 186 -16.38 12.82 8.37
N GLY A 187 -16.50 14.15 8.40
CA GLY A 187 -16.18 15.00 7.25
C GLY A 187 -14.72 14.83 6.79
N LEU A 188 -13.76 14.87 7.71
CA LEU A 188 -12.35 14.62 7.39
C LEU A 188 -12.14 13.20 6.84
N ALA A 189 -12.80 12.20 7.40
CA ALA A 189 -12.67 10.82 6.94
C ALA A 189 -13.14 10.64 5.50
N PHE A 190 -14.26 11.27 5.11
CA PHE A 190 -14.75 11.26 3.74
C PHE A 190 -13.89 12.11 2.80
N ALA A 191 -13.41 13.28 3.25
CA ALA A 191 -12.49 14.10 2.46
C ALA A 191 -11.18 13.37 2.13
N LEU A 192 -10.59 12.66 3.11
CA LEU A 192 -9.40 11.83 2.88
C LEU A 192 -9.66 10.68 1.91
N GLN A 193 -10.83 10.03 1.98
CA GLN A 193 -11.23 9.00 1.01
C GLN A 193 -11.35 9.58 -0.41
N GLY A 194 -11.94 10.76 -0.58
CA GLY A 194 -12.05 11.43 -1.87
C GLY A 194 -10.69 11.80 -2.45
N LEU A 195 -9.85 12.45 -1.64
CA LEU A 195 -8.48 12.82 -2.00
C LEU A 195 -7.67 11.60 -2.45
N ALA A 196 -7.67 10.54 -1.63
CA ALA A 196 -6.94 9.32 -1.96
C ALA A 196 -7.46 8.66 -3.24
N THR A 197 -8.77 8.66 -3.47
CA THR A 197 -9.37 8.06 -4.68
C THR A 197 -8.85 8.75 -5.95
N THR A 198 -8.86 10.08 -6.02
CA THR A 198 -8.42 10.81 -7.22
C THR A 198 -6.90 10.91 -7.34
N CYS A 199 -6.15 10.82 -6.23
CA CYS A 199 -4.72 10.59 -6.28
C CYS A 199 -4.40 9.21 -6.88
N ILE A 200 -5.02 8.13 -6.41
CA ILE A 200 -4.77 6.77 -6.92
C ILE A 200 -5.22 6.66 -8.39
N LEU A 201 -6.30 7.34 -8.79
CA LEU A 201 -6.74 7.41 -10.19
C LEU A 201 -5.61 7.84 -11.13
N GLN A 202 -4.77 8.79 -10.71
CA GLN A 202 -3.62 9.29 -11.48
C GLN A 202 -2.37 8.39 -11.44
N LEU A 203 -2.39 7.35 -10.60
CA LEU A 203 -1.25 6.46 -10.37
C LEU A 203 -1.49 5.04 -10.89
N HIS A 204 -2.72 4.54 -10.76
CA HIS A 204 -3.02 3.15 -11.04
C HIS A 204 -4.52 2.90 -11.31
N LEU A 205 -4.83 2.04 -12.28
CA LEU A 205 -6.22 1.69 -12.66
C LEU A 205 -7.02 0.99 -11.56
N SER A 206 -6.38 0.56 -10.48
CA SER A 206 -7.06 -0.09 -9.34
C SER A 206 -7.89 0.87 -8.49
N TRP A 207 -7.87 2.18 -8.79
CA TRP A 207 -8.75 3.16 -8.15
C TRP A 207 -10.23 2.78 -8.26
N VAL A 208 -10.62 2.07 -9.33
CA VAL A 208 -12.00 1.62 -9.58
C VAL A 208 -12.56 0.71 -8.47
N LEU A 209 -11.67 0.11 -7.66
CA LEU A 209 -12.06 -0.72 -6.52
C LEU A 209 -12.51 0.10 -5.31
N LEU A 210 -12.22 1.42 -5.26
CA LEU A 210 -12.46 2.28 -4.10
C LEU A 210 -13.88 2.87 -4.00
N PRO A 211 -14.53 3.34 -5.09
CA PRO A 211 -15.88 3.90 -5.04
C PRO A 211 -16.93 3.00 -4.37
N PRO A 212 -16.97 1.66 -4.60
CA PRO A 212 -17.92 0.79 -3.92
C PRO A 212 -17.83 0.85 -2.38
N PHE A 213 -16.63 0.98 -1.82
CA PHE A 213 -16.45 1.12 -0.37
C PHE A 213 -16.95 2.47 0.15
N THR A 214 -16.67 3.55 -0.60
CA THR A 214 -17.17 4.89 -0.25
C THR A 214 -18.71 4.92 -0.28
N ALA A 215 -19.30 4.31 -1.32
CA ALA A 215 -20.76 4.21 -1.45
C ALA A 215 -21.38 3.42 -0.29
N ALA A 216 -20.77 2.30 0.12
CA ALA A 216 -21.20 1.56 1.30
C ALA A 216 -21.11 2.39 2.60
N ALA A 217 -20.04 3.17 2.78
CA ALA A 217 -19.90 4.07 3.92
C ALA A 217 -20.93 5.22 3.91
N LEU A 218 -21.25 5.78 2.74
CA LEU A 218 -22.31 6.78 2.58
C LEU A 218 -23.70 6.19 2.84
N LEU A 219 -23.97 4.96 2.39
CA LEU A 219 -25.21 4.26 2.68
C LEU A 219 -25.36 4.00 4.18
N LEU A 220 -24.29 3.58 4.85
CA LEU A 220 -24.30 3.44 6.31
C LEU A 220 -24.55 4.78 7.00
N ALA A 221 -23.90 5.84 6.52
CA ALA A 221 -24.13 7.20 7.02
C ALA A 221 -25.60 7.63 6.91
N TRP A 222 -26.23 7.34 5.78
CA TRP A 222 -27.65 7.60 5.55
C TRP A 222 -28.51 6.84 6.55
N ARG A 223 -28.24 5.54 6.73
CA ARG A 223 -29.03 4.66 7.60
C ARG A 223 -28.90 5.01 9.09
N GLU A 224 -27.70 5.38 9.53
CA GLU A 224 -27.43 5.65 10.96
C GLU A 224 -27.65 7.10 11.38
N ALA A 225 -27.37 8.07 10.49
CA ALA A 225 -27.38 9.51 10.82
C ALA A 225 -28.32 10.35 9.93
N GLY A 226 -29.05 9.70 9.01
CA GLY A 226 -30.02 10.35 8.14
C GLY A 226 -29.44 10.98 6.87
N PRO A 227 -30.31 11.41 5.94
CA PRO A 227 -29.92 11.89 4.61
C PRO A 227 -29.07 13.17 4.66
N ARG A 228 -29.35 14.10 5.57
CA ARG A 228 -28.56 15.35 5.72
C ARG A 228 -27.10 15.06 6.06
N ALA A 229 -26.86 14.11 6.96
CA ALA A 229 -25.51 13.69 7.31
C ALA A 229 -24.80 13.00 6.14
N ALA A 230 -25.50 12.15 5.38
CA ALA A 230 -24.96 11.51 4.19
C ALA A 230 -24.57 12.53 3.11
N VAL A 231 -25.41 13.54 2.85
CA VAL A 231 -25.12 14.62 1.90
C VAL A 231 -23.90 15.44 2.34
N SER A 232 -23.81 15.82 3.62
CA SER A 232 -22.63 16.53 4.15
C SER A 232 -21.34 15.72 4.00
N ARG A 233 -21.40 14.41 4.23
CA ARG A 233 -20.27 13.48 4.05
C ARG A 233 -19.91 13.32 2.57
N ALA A 234 -20.90 13.24 1.67
CA ALA A 234 -20.69 13.21 0.23
C ALA A 234 -20.05 14.50 -0.27
N ALA A 235 -20.48 15.67 0.23
CA ALA A 235 -19.86 16.95 -0.07
C ALA A 235 -18.39 17.01 0.42
N SER A 236 -18.12 16.47 1.62
CA SER A 236 -16.75 16.37 2.13
C SER A 236 -15.87 15.46 1.25
N TRP A 237 -16.41 14.32 0.81
CA TRP A 237 -15.74 13.45 -0.16
C TRP A 237 -15.47 14.16 -1.48
N ALA A 238 -16.46 14.87 -2.02
CA ALA A 238 -16.32 15.62 -3.27
C ALA A 238 -15.25 16.71 -3.17
N ALA A 239 -15.18 17.43 -2.05
CA ALA A 239 -14.13 18.43 -1.79
C ALA A 239 -12.73 17.80 -1.77
N GLY A 240 -12.58 16.66 -1.11
CA GLY A 240 -11.32 15.90 -1.12
C GLY A 240 -10.96 15.40 -2.52
N ALA A 241 -11.93 14.83 -3.24
CA ALA A 241 -11.75 14.34 -4.60
C ALA A 241 -11.33 15.47 -5.55
N ALA A 242 -11.96 16.65 -5.45
CA ALA A 242 -11.61 17.84 -6.22
C ALA A 242 -10.17 18.30 -5.93
N ALA A 243 -9.75 18.29 -4.66
CA ALA A 243 -8.37 18.63 -4.30
C ALA A 243 -7.34 17.69 -4.94
N GLY A 244 -7.58 16.37 -4.92
CA GLY A 244 -6.70 15.41 -5.60
C GLY A 244 -6.78 15.50 -7.13
N ALA A 245 -7.97 15.80 -7.67
CA ALA A 245 -8.21 15.93 -9.11
C ALA A 245 -7.70 17.25 -9.70
N ALA A 246 -7.26 18.22 -8.88
CA ALA A 246 -6.72 19.50 -9.37
C ALA A 246 -5.58 19.29 -10.38
N LEU A 247 -4.78 18.24 -10.21
CA LEU A 247 -3.67 17.87 -11.09
C LEU A 247 -4.10 17.22 -12.43
N LEU A 248 -5.37 16.84 -12.57
CA LEU A 248 -5.97 16.37 -13.83
C LEU A 248 -6.47 17.53 -14.71
N VAL A 249 -6.76 18.68 -14.12
CA VAL A 249 -7.38 19.81 -14.82
C VAL A 249 -6.56 20.22 -16.06
N PRO A 250 -5.22 20.39 -16.00
CA PRO A 250 -4.45 20.75 -17.18
C PRO A 250 -4.52 19.71 -18.31
N THR A 251 -4.66 18.43 -17.97
CA THR A 251 -4.81 17.33 -18.93
C THR A 251 -6.11 17.47 -19.71
N PHE A 252 -7.23 17.66 -19.01
CA PHE A 252 -8.52 17.81 -19.65
C PHE A 252 -8.68 19.15 -20.38
N LEU A 253 -8.04 20.22 -19.90
CA LEU A 253 -8.01 21.49 -20.63
C LEU A 253 -7.25 21.40 -21.96
N ARG A 254 -6.14 20.65 -22.01
CA ARG A 254 -5.33 20.51 -23.22
C ARG A 254 -5.88 19.48 -24.21
N TYR A 255 -6.39 18.35 -23.70
CA TYR A 255 -6.76 17.19 -24.54
C TYR A 255 -8.27 16.92 -24.61
N GLY A 256 -9.10 17.67 -23.89
CA GLY A 256 -10.55 17.45 -23.86
C GLY A 256 -10.90 16.01 -23.47
N ALA A 257 -11.86 15.40 -24.18
CA ALA A 257 -12.25 14.01 -23.95
C ALA A 257 -11.11 13.00 -24.18
N SER A 258 -10.18 13.28 -25.09
CA SER A 258 -8.98 12.45 -25.30
C SER A 258 -8.01 12.49 -24.12
N GLY A 259 -8.24 13.38 -23.16
CA GLY A 259 -7.50 13.48 -21.90
C GLY A 259 -7.64 12.25 -21.00
N THR A 260 -8.51 11.28 -21.31
CA THR A 260 -8.53 9.97 -20.62
C THR A 260 -7.30 9.12 -20.91
N GLY A 261 -6.53 9.42 -21.96
CA GLY A 261 -5.32 8.70 -22.34
C GLY A 261 -5.56 7.29 -22.90
N GLY A 262 -6.81 6.95 -23.24
CA GLY A 262 -7.19 5.65 -23.81
C GLY A 262 -7.39 4.54 -22.79
N VAL A 263 -7.53 4.87 -21.50
CA VAL A 263 -7.63 3.87 -20.43
C VAL A 263 -8.89 3.00 -20.53
N GLU A 264 -9.92 3.47 -21.24
CA GLU A 264 -11.15 2.72 -21.53
C GLU A 264 -10.89 1.41 -22.29
N HIS A 265 -9.82 1.33 -23.07
CA HIS A 265 -9.42 0.10 -23.77
C HIS A 265 -8.98 -1.03 -22.83
N ASN A 266 -8.78 -0.75 -21.53
CA ASN A 266 -8.46 -1.76 -20.53
C ASN A 266 -9.71 -2.50 -20.01
N VAL A 267 -10.90 -2.07 -20.43
CA VAL A 267 -12.18 -2.67 -20.04
C VAL A 267 -12.60 -3.68 -21.10
N ALA A 268 -12.60 -4.97 -20.74
CA ALA A 268 -13.05 -6.05 -21.60
C ALA A 268 -13.66 -7.18 -20.77
N LEU A 269 -14.80 -7.73 -21.23
CA LEU A 269 -15.45 -8.85 -20.56
C LEU A 269 -14.61 -10.13 -20.73
N HIS A 270 -14.13 -10.70 -19.62
CA HIS A 270 -13.34 -11.92 -19.59
C HIS A 270 -13.89 -12.92 -18.56
N PRO A 271 -14.95 -13.67 -18.88
CA PRO A 271 -15.63 -14.56 -17.92
C PRO A 271 -14.72 -15.66 -17.34
N ARG A 272 -13.69 -16.07 -18.08
CA ARG A 272 -12.70 -17.05 -17.62
C ARG A 272 -11.88 -16.57 -16.43
N ALA A 273 -11.88 -15.27 -16.11
CA ALA A 273 -11.25 -14.73 -14.91
C ALA A 273 -11.81 -15.34 -13.61
N LEU A 274 -13.06 -15.83 -13.61
CA LEU A 274 -13.63 -16.53 -12.44
C LEU A 274 -12.92 -17.84 -12.12
N LEU A 275 -12.26 -18.47 -13.09
CA LEU A 275 -11.46 -19.68 -12.84
C LEU A 275 -10.18 -19.36 -12.06
N GLU A 276 -9.77 -18.09 -12.02
CA GLU A 276 -8.57 -17.62 -11.32
C GLU A 276 -8.86 -17.18 -9.87
N LEU A 277 -10.10 -17.36 -9.38
CA LEU A 277 -10.49 -17.03 -8.01
C LEU A 277 -9.56 -17.65 -6.94
N PRO A 278 -9.15 -18.93 -7.02
CA PRO A 278 -8.21 -19.48 -6.04
C PRO A 278 -6.87 -18.74 -6.01
N ALA A 279 -6.32 -18.42 -7.19
CA ALA A 279 -5.08 -17.67 -7.32
C ALA A 279 -5.24 -16.24 -6.80
N LEU A 280 -6.39 -15.61 -7.04
CA LEU A 280 -6.73 -14.28 -6.55
C LEU A 280 -6.80 -14.25 -5.01
N VAL A 281 -7.46 -15.22 -4.38
CA VAL A 281 -7.51 -15.35 -2.91
C VAL A 281 -6.09 -15.52 -2.35
N GLN A 282 -5.31 -16.45 -2.92
CA GLN A 282 -3.92 -16.71 -2.49
C GLN A 282 -3.04 -15.46 -2.60
N ARG A 283 -3.12 -14.73 -3.70
CA ARG A 283 -2.36 -13.48 -3.92
C ARG A 283 -2.84 -12.31 -3.06
N PHE A 284 -4.14 -12.25 -2.74
CA PHE A 284 -4.65 -11.23 -1.81
C PHE A 284 -4.11 -11.45 -0.40
N VAL A 285 -4.18 -12.68 0.11
CA VAL A 285 -3.70 -12.96 1.47
C VAL A 285 -2.18 -12.96 1.57
N SER A 286 -1.45 -13.14 0.45
CA SER A 286 0.00 -13.12 0.44
C SER A 286 0.59 -11.74 0.74
N PHE A 287 -0.17 -10.65 0.54
CA PHE A 287 0.22 -9.30 0.99
C PHE A 287 0.57 -9.23 2.49
N GLY A 288 -0.14 -10.00 3.31
CA GLY A 288 0.11 -10.10 4.75
C GLY A 288 1.10 -11.21 5.14
N ALA A 289 1.60 -11.99 4.18
CA ALA A 289 2.46 -13.15 4.38
C ALA A 289 3.88 -12.93 3.86
N PHE A 290 4.79 -13.87 4.16
CA PHE A 290 6.17 -13.81 3.67
C PHE A 290 6.34 -14.47 2.29
N GLU A 291 5.84 -13.87 1.20
CA GLU A 291 5.82 -14.52 -0.13
C GLU A 291 7.21 -14.71 -0.80
N VAL A 292 7.99 -15.68 -0.32
CA VAL A 292 9.37 -15.98 -0.78
C VAL A 292 9.48 -16.15 -2.32
N PRO A 293 8.62 -16.92 -3.00
CA PRO A 293 8.81 -17.20 -4.42
C PRO A 293 8.76 -15.95 -5.29
N TYR A 294 7.88 -14.99 -4.97
CA TYR A 294 7.77 -13.73 -5.69
C TYR A 294 9.03 -12.87 -5.49
N MET A 295 9.59 -12.86 -4.27
CA MET A 295 10.77 -12.04 -3.94
C MET A 295 12.06 -12.57 -4.55
N LEU A 296 12.16 -13.88 -4.79
CA LEU A 296 13.35 -14.52 -5.38
C LEU A 296 13.41 -14.39 -6.92
N GLY A 297 12.28 -14.17 -7.60
CA GLY A 297 12.27 -14.01 -9.06
C GLY A 297 10.96 -14.38 -9.75
N GLY A 298 10.83 -13.94 -11.01
CA GLY A 298 9.65 -14.15 -11.84
C GLY A 298 9.44 -15.60 -12.26
N ASP A 299 10.53 -16.37 -12.39
CA ASP A 299 10.52 -17.76 -12.84
C ASP A 299 11.41 -18.67 -11.97
N ARG A 300 11.37 -19.98 -12.24
CA ARG A 300 12.15 -20.97 -11.48
C ARG A 300 13.66 -20.77 -11.64
N ALA A 301 14.14 -20.42 -12.83
CA ALA A 301 15.56 -20.28 -13.11
C ALA A 301 16.16 -19.11 -12.33
N GLN A 302 15.48 -17.95 -12.31
CA GLN A 302 15.88 -16.79 -11.52
C GLN A 302 15.93 -17.12 -10.02
N ARG A 303 14.93 -17.83 -9.50
CA ARG A 303 14.90 -18.21 -8.07
C ARG A 303 16.06 -19.12 -7.69
N VAL A 304 16.36 -20.10 -8.54
CA VAL A 304 17.50 -21.02 -8.33
C VAL A 304 18.82 -20.25 -8.43
N ALA A 305 18.95 -19.33 -9.38
CA ALA A 305 20.16 -18.52 -9.56
C ALA A 305 20.46 -17.68 -8.30
N VAL A 306 19.46 -17.02 -7.72
CA VAL A 306 19.64 -16.23 -6.47
C VAL A 306 20.07 -17.12 -5.31
N LEU A 307 19.46 -18.31 -5.13
CA LEU A 307 19.84 -19.23 -4.05
C LEU A 307 21.21 -19.86 -4.27
N ALA A 308 21.61 -20.11 -5.52
CA ALA A 308 22.93 -20.60 -5.87
C ALA A 308 24.02 -19.54 -5.64
N ALA A 309 23.71 -18.27 -5.90
CA ALA A 309 24.61 -17.15 -5.62
C ALA A 309 24.79 -16.89 -4.11
N HIS A 310 23.79 -17.22 -3.29
CA HIS A 310 23.82 -17.03 -1.83
C HIS A 310 23.40 -18.29 -1.05
N PRO A 311 24.19 -19.38 -1.06
CA PRO A 311 23.79 -20.66 -0.45
C PRO A 311 23.50 -20.58 1.05
N TRP A 312 24.15 -19.65 1.76
CA TRP A 312 23.94 -19.40 3.19
C TRP A 312 22.52 -18.92 3.52
N VAL A 313 21.76 -18.46 2.53
CA VAL A 313 20.37 -17.98 2.68
C VAL A 313 19.36 -19.12 2.65
N ILE A 314 19.72 -20.27 2.04
CA ILE A 314 18.82 -21.41 1.83
C ILE A 314 18.06 -21.83 3.10
N PRO A 315 18.70 -22.03 4.28
CA PRO A 315 17.95 -22.43 5.48
C PRO A 315 16.90 -21.37 5.89
N PHE A 316 17.21 -20.09 5.75
CA PHE A 316 16.29 -19.00 6.07
C PHE A 316 15.16 -18.91 5.04
N ALA A 317 15.47 -19.01 3.75
CA ALA A 317 14.48 -19.02 2.67
C ALA A 317 13.52 -20.22 2.79
N ALA A 318 14.02 -21.41 3.14
CA ALA A 318 13.21 -22.59 3.38
C ALA A 318 12.27 -22.40 4.59
N ALA A 319 12.78 -21.88 5.70
CA ALA A 319 11.97 -21.58 6.89
C ALA A 319 10.88 -20.53 6.59
N LEU A 320 11.23 -19.48 5.85
CA LEU A 320 10.29 -18.43 5.43
C LEU A 320 9.25 -18.95 4.45
N PHE A 321 9.63 -19.85 3.53
CA PHE A 321 8.70 -20.48 2.62
C PHE A 321 7.70 -21.39 3.35
N ALA A 322 8.17 -22.19 4.31
CA ALA A 322 7.29 -22.97 5.17
C ALA A 322 6.33 -22.07 5.97
N ALA A 323 6.85 -20.97 6.55
CA ALA A 323 6.04 -19.99 7.26
C ALA A 323 4.99 -19.34 6.35
N PHE A 324 5.34 -19.02 5.11
CA PHE A 324 4.42 -18.50 4.10
C PHE A 324 3.26 -19.45 3.83
N LEU A 325 3.52 -20.73 3.59
CA LEU A 325 2.48 -21.73 3.37
C LEU A 325 1.54 -21.82 4.58
N LEU A 326 2.09 -21.82 5.80
CA LEU A 326 1.32 -21.82 7.04
C LEU A 326 0.49 -20.54 7.22
N GLN A 327 1.05 -19.38 6.88
CA GLN A 327 0.36 -18.09 6.93
C GLN A 327 -0.81 -18.07 5.95
N VAL A 328 -0.59 -18.43 4.69
CA VAL A 328 -1.64 -18.50 3.67
C VAL A 328 -2.74 -19.46 4.09
N ALA A 329 -2.39 -20.67 4.53
CA ALA A 329 -3.37 -21.64 5.04
C ALA A 329 -4.17 -21.08 6.22
N LEU A 330 -3.48 -20.45 7.20
CA LEU A 330 -4.14 -19.81 8.34
C LEU A 330 -5.11 -18.71 7.90
N TYR A 331 -4.71 -17.83 6.97
CA TYR A 331 -5.50 -16.68 6.53
C TYR A 331 -6.72 -17.12 5.72
N VAL A 332 -6.57 -18.12 4.84
CA VAL A 332 -7.67 -18.68 4.04
C VAL A 332 -8.65 -19.45 4.92
N LEU A 333 -8.17 -20.38 5.77
CA LEU A 333 -9.03 -21.16 6.66
C LEU A 333 -9.76 -20.26 7.68
N SER A 334 -9.17 -19.12 8.03
CA SER A 334 -9.80 -18.13 8.91
C SER A 334 -11.01 -17.44 8.26
N LEU A 335 -11.10 -17.38 6.93
CA LEU A 335 -12.29 -16.84 6.24
C LEU A 335 -13.53 -17.70 6.49
N LEU A 336 -13.35 -19.01 6.74
CA LEU A 336 -14.45 -19.93 7.01
C LEU A 336 -14.92 -19.87 8.47
N ARG A 337 -14.20 -19.18 9.35
CA ARG A 337 -14.49 -19.15 10.79
C ARG A 337 -15.41 -18.00 11.16
N ARG A 338 -16.31 -18.28 12.10
CA ARG A 338 -17.12 -17.27 12.81
C ARG A 338 -16.36 -16.76 14.04
N GLY A 339 -16.69 -15.55 14.48
CA GLY A 339 -16.05 -14.92 15.63
C GLY A 339 -16.86 -13.75 16.18
N ALA A 340 -16.22 -12.98 17.06
CA ALA A 340 -16.81 -11.77 17.62
C ALA A 340 -17.18 -10.74 16.51
N ALA A 341 -18.04 -9.77 16.83
CA ALA A 341 -18.55 -8.81 15.85
C ALA A 341 -17.45 -8.06 15.07
N ALA A 342 -16.33 -7.69 15.70
CA ALA A 342 -15.20 -7.05 15.00
C ALA A 342 -14.50 -8.00 14.01
N TRP A 343 -14.35 -9.28 14.38
CA TRP A 343 -13.81 -10.32 13.49
C TRP A 343 -14.70 -10.50 12.27
N THR A 344 -16.01 -10.66 12.49
CA THR A 344 -16.99 -10.85 11.41
C THR A 344 -16.98 -9.67 10.45
N ARG A 345 -17.00 -8.43 10.95
CA ARG A 345 -16.94 -7.24 10.10
C ARG A 345 -15.66 -7.13 9.27
N LEU A 346 -14.51 -7.45 9.85
CA LEU A 346 -13.25 -7.45 9.09
C LEU A 346 -13.22 -8.57 8.05
N ARG A 347 -13.70 -9.77 8.40
CA ARG A 347 -13.84 -10.89 7.47
C ARG A 347 -14.76 -10.53 6.31
N ASP A 348 -15.92 -9.93 6.59
CA ASP A 348 -16.88 -9.53 5.57
C ASP A 348 -16.32 -8.43 4.66
N LEU A 349 -15.50 -7.51 5.20
CA LEU A 349 -14.74 -6.55 4.41
C LEU A 349 -13.73 -7.25 3.48
N VAL A 350 -13.02 -8.27 3.95
CA VAL A 350 -12.10 -9.07 3.13
C VAL A 350 -12.86 -9.82 2.03
N LEU A 351 -14.00 -10.45 2.36
CA LEU A 351 -14.85 -11.12 1.37
C LEU A 351 -15.38 -10.11 0.32
N ALA A 352 -15.77 -8.91 0.75
CA ALA A 352 -16.17 -7.84 -0.17
C ALA A 352 -15.01 -7.40 -1.08
N CYS A 353 -13.78 -7.30 -0.54
CA CYS A 353 -12.58 -7.04 -1.35
C CYS A 353 -12.38 -8.12 -2.41
N LEU A 354 -12.46 -9.39 -2.04
CA LEU A 354 -12.30 -10.53 -2.97
C LEU A 354 -13.41 -10.56 -4.03
N ALA A 355 -14.65 -10.30 -3.64
CA ALA A 355 -15.78 -10.21 -4.57
C ALA A 355 -15.62 -9.04 -5.56
N LEU A 356 -15.19 -7.87 -5.09
CA LEU A 356 -14.90 -6.72 -5.96
C LEU A 356 -13.73 -6.97 -6.89
N LEU A 357 -12.69 -7.66 -6.43
CA LEU A 357 -11.58 -8.07 -7.30
C LEU A 357 -12.06 -9.05 -8.38
N ALA A 358 -12.83 -10.07 -8.00
CA ALA A 358 -13.42 -11.01 -8.95
C ALA A 358 -14.25 -10.29 -10.01
N ALA A 359 -15.14 -9.38 -9.57
CA ALA A 359 -15.93 -8.54 -10.46
C ALA A 359 -15.05 -7.62 -11.33
N GLY A 360 -13.99 -7.03 -10.78
CA GLY A 360 -13.07 -6.18 -11.54
C GLY A 360 -12.34 -6.95 -12.63
N PHE A 361 -11.87 -8.16 -12.35
CA PHE A 361 -11.19 -9.00 -13.35
C PHE A 361 -12.13 -9.62 -14.38
N LEU A 362 -13.44 -9.68 -14.12
CA LEU A 362 -14.41 -9.95 -15.19
C LEU A 362 -14.38 -8.89 -16.27
N PHE A 363 -13.95 -7.66 -15.97
CA PHE A 363 -13.94 -6.54 -16.91
C PHE A 363 -12.52 -6.05 -17.24
N SER A 364 -11.48 -6.88 -17.04
CA SER A 364 -10.10 -6.49 -17.30
C SER A 364 -9.49 -7.27 -18.47
N VAL A 365 -8.72 -6.57 -19.31
CA VAL A 365 -7.88 -7.18 -20.35
C VAL A 365 -6.71 -8.01 -19.79
N LYS A 366 -6.42 -7.88 -18.49
CA LYS A 366 -5.29 -8.55 -17.83
C LYS A 366 -5.79 -9.46 -16.71
N GLY A 367 -5.20 -10.66 -16.63
CA GLY A 367 -5.41 -11.55 -15.49
C GLY A 367 -4.94 -10.96 -14.15
N PRO A 368 -5.35 -11.53 -13.02
CA PRO A 368 -4.95 -11.08 -11.70
C PRO A 368 -3.44 -11.26 -11.57
N SER A 369 -2.74 -10.19 -11.20
CA SER A 369 -1.36 -10.24 -10.75
C SER A 369 -1.29 -9.43 -9.48
N SER A 370 -0.55 -9.86 -8.46
CA SER A 370 -0.62 -9.25 -7.12
C SER A 370 -0.44 -7.73 -7.15
N HIS A 371 0.44 -7.21 -8.00
CA HIS A 371 0.64 -5.76 -8.11
C HIS A 371 -0.59 -4.98 -8.64
N THR A 372 -1.47 -5.60 -9.43
CA THR A 372 -2.60 -4.89 -10.05
C THR A 372 -3.71 -4.53 -9.05
N PHE A 373 -3.68 -5.11 -7.85
CA PHE A 373 -4.62 -4.80 -6.76
C PHE A 373 -3.91 -4.50 -5.44
N TYR A 374 -2.66 -4.05 -5.52
CA TYR A 374 -1.87 -3.64 -4.35
C TYR A 374 -2.53 -2.51 -3.53
N VAL A 375 -3.49 -1.78 -4.12
CA VAL A 375 -4.34 -0.83 -3.40
C VAL A 375 -5.06 -1.44 -2.19
N LEU A 376 -5.35 -2.75 -2.21
CA LEU A 376 -6.01 -3.44 -1.11
C LEU A 376 -5.04 -4.00 -0.05
N PHE A 377 -3.73 -3.72 -0.19
CA PHE A 377 -2.70 -4.13 0.76
C PHE A 377 -3.06 -3.81 2.23
N PRO A 378 -3.56 -2.61 2.59
CA PRO A 378 -3.88 -2.31 3.99
C PRO A 378 -4.90 -3.28 4.59
N VAL A 379 -5.91 -3.68 3.82
CA VAL A 379 -6.95 -4.62 4.29
C VAL A 379 -6.34 -6.01 4.50
N ALA A 380 -5.54 -6.50 3.56
CA ALA A 380 -4.88 -7.79 3.68
C ALA A 380 -3.88 -7.85 4.85
N LEU A 381 -3.13 -6.76 5.09
CA LEU A 381 -2.23 -6.66 6.24
C LEU A 381 -3.02 -6.70 7.56
N LEU A 382 -4.12 -5.95 7.67
CA LEU A 382 -4.96 -5.97 8.88
C LEU A 382 -5.63 -7.33 9.10
N TRP A 383 -6.03 -8.02 8.03
CA TRP A 383 -6.53 -9.40 8.11
C TRP A 383 -5.46 -10.35 8.66
N SER A 384 -4.21 -10.21 8.23
CA SER A 384 -3.09 -11.00 8.74
C SER A 384 -2.90 -10.80 10.25
N PHE A 385 -2.99 -9.56 10.73
CA PHE A 385 -2.90 -9.24 12.16
C PHE A 385 -4.06 -9.83 12.97
N ALA A 386 -5.29 -9.74 12.46
CA ALA A 386 -6.44 -10.36 13.11
C ALA A 386 -6.26 -11.89 13.28
N CYS A 387 -5.81 -12.56 12.22
CA CYS A 387 -5.55 -14.00 12.23
C CYS A 387 -4.43 -14.36 13.21
N LEU A 388 -3.32 -13.63 13.18
CA LEU A 388 -2.18 -13.88 14.07
C LEU A 388 -2.52 -13.58 15.53
N GLN A 389 -3.30 -12.52 15.82
CA GLN A 389 -3.75 -12.23 17.18
C GLN A 389 -4.54 -13.41 17.76
N ARG A 390 -5.48 -13.95 16.97
CA ARG A 390 -6.30 -15.09 17.38
C ARG A 390 -5.44 -16.34 17.60
N ALA A 391 -4.48 -16.61 16.72
CA ALA A 391 -3.56 -17.73 16.87
C ALA A 391 -2.69 -17.58 18.13
N LEU A 392 -2.20 -16.37 18.39
CA LEU A 392 -1.37 -16.06 19.54
C LEU A 392 -2.11 -16.20 20.87
N ALA A 393 -3.39 -15.83 20.90
CA ALA A 393 -4.27 -16.02 22.05
C ALA A 393 -4.42 -17.50 22.42
N ALA A 394 -4.39 -18.40 21.43
CA ALA A 394 -4.43 -19.84 21.67
C ALA A 394 -3.06 -20.44 22.05
N ARG A 395 -1.96 -19.84 21.58
CA ARG A 395 -0.60 -20.40 21.75
C ARG A 395 0.44 -19.31 21.94
N ALA A 396 0.77 -18.99 23.19
CA ALA A 396 1.76 -17.96 23.52
C ALA A 396 3.16 -18.21 22.92
N ARG A 397 3.54 -19.48 22.72
CA ARG A 397 4.82 -19.87 22.08
C ARG A 397 4.96 -19.35 20.64
N LEU A 398 3.86 -19.03 19.95
CA LEU A 398 3.91 -18.39 18.64
C LEU A 398 4.62 -17.03 18.67
N ARG A 399 4.75 -16.36 19.82
CA ARG A 399 5.56 -15.13 19.95
C ARG A 399 7.01 -15.34 19.53
N VAL A 400 7.59 -16.48 19.88
CA VAL A 400 8.97 -16.84 19.48
C VAL A 400 9.03 -17.08 17.98
N ALA A 401 8.05 -17.80 17.42
CA ALA A 401 7.96 -18.01 15.98
C ALA A 401 7.85 -16.70 15.19
N LEU A 402 7.09 -15.71 15.69
CA LEU A 402 7.00 -14.38 15.08
C LEU A 402 8.33 -13.60 15.15
N ALA A 403 9.09 -13.75 16.24
CA ALA A 403 10.41 -13.12 16.37
C ALA A 403 11.41 -13.76 15.41
N LEU A 404 11.43 -15.10 15.33
CA LEU A 404 12.24 -15.86 14.38
C LEU A 404 11.87 -15.51 12.94
N LEU A 405 10.58 -15.31 12.64
CA LEU A 405 10.11 -14.89 11.32
C LEU A 405 10.71 -13.55 10.91
N LEU A 406 10.73 -12.56 11.81
CA LEU A 406 11.38 -11.26 11.53
C LEU A 406 12.90 -11.40 11.38
N ALA A 407 13.55 -12.21 12.21
CA ALA A 407 14.99 -12.42 12.14
C ALA A 407 15.40 -13.11 10.82
N CYS A 408 14.73 -14.20 10.45
CA CYS A 408 14.92 -14.87 9.17
C CYS A 408 14.63 -13.91 8.01
N GLY A 409 13.57 -13.11 8.12
CA GLY A 409 13.21 -12.10 7.13
C GLY A 409 14.32 -11.06 6.93
N ALA A 410 14.92 -10.56 8.01
CA ALA A 410 16.03 -9.61 7.93
C ALA A 410 17.25 -10.21 7.21
N VAL A 411 17.62 -11.45 7.54
CA VAL A 411 18.72 -12.18 6.88
C VAL A 411 18.44 -12.39 5.40
N PHE A 412 17.22 -12.84 5.06
CA PHE A 412 16.78 -13.03 3.68
C PHE A 412 16.78 -11.73 2.87
N HIS A 413 16.27 -10.64 3.45
CA HIS A 413 16.27 -9.34 2.80
C HIS A 413 17.68 -8.76 2.63
N ALA A 414 18.60 -8.98 3.58
CA ALA A 414 19.99 -8.59 3.41
C ALA A 414 20.64 -9.27 2.19
N ALA A 415 20.35 -10.56 1.97
CA ALA A 415 20.83 -11.26 0.79
C ALA A 415 20.25 -10.72 -0.52
N LEU A 416 18.93 -10.49 -0.55
CA LEU A 416 18.28 -9.88 -1.71
C LEU A 416 18.81 -8.49 -2.00
N ALA A 417 19.07 -7.69 -0.96
CA ALA A 417 19.67 -6.37 -1.11
C ALA A 417 21.09 -6.46 -1.73
N LEU A 418 21.90 -7.42 -1.31
CA LEU A 418 23.23 -7.67 -1.89
C LEU A 418 23.15 -8.08 -3.36
N GLU A 419 22.23 -8.99 -3.69
CA GLU A 419 21.97 -9.45 -5.05
C GLU A 419 21.50 -8.28 -5.94
N HIS A 420 20.51 -7.53 -5.49
CA HIS A 420 19.97 -6.41 -6.26
C HIS A 420 20.99 -5.28 -6.44
N TYR A 421 21.79 -4.98 -5.40
CA TYR A 421 22.87 -3.99 -5.50
C TYR A 421 23.77 -4.26 -6.70
N ARG A 422 24.19 -5.53 -6.87
CA ARG A 422 25.11 -5.94 -7.93
C ARG A 422 24.49 -5.97 -9.32
N HIS A 423 23.21 -6.32 -9.44
CA HIS A 423 22.64 -6.70 -10.73
C HIS A 423 21.52 -5.78 -11.25
N ARG A 424 20.78 -5.14 -10.35
CA ARG A 424 19.47 -4.52 -10.64
C ARG A 424 19.34 -3.07 -10.18
N SER A 425 20.20 -2.65 -9.26
CA SER A 425 20.12 -1.32 -8.64
C SER A 425 20.52 -0.19 -9.58
N LEU A 426 20.08 1.01 -9.22
CA LEU A 426 20.52 2.26 -9.83
C LEU A 426 22.06 2.37 -9.92
N TYR A 427 22.78 1.81 -8.95
CA TYR A 427 24.23 1.88 -8.86
C TYR A 427 24.97 1.08 -9.95
N ARG A 428 24.28 0.22 -10.70
CA ARG A 428 24.87 -0.48 -11.85
C ARG A 428 25.32 0.48 -12.96
N ASP A 429 24.58 1.56 -13.20
CA ASP A 429 24.92 2.59 -14.18
C ASP A 429 24.36 3.96 -13.73
N ARG A 430 24.76 4.34 -12.51
CA ARG A 430 24.32 5.59 -11.87
C ARG A 430 24.73 6.80 -12.70
N ASP A 431 25.91 6.76 -13.29
CA ASP A 431 26.48 7.88 -14.04
C ASP A 431 25.62 8.25 -15.25
N ARG A 432 24.93 7.28 -15.85
CA ARG A 432 23.96 7.58 -16.91
C ARG A 432 22.82 8.49 -16.46
N VAL A 433 22.33 8.30 -15.24
CA VAL A 433 21.28 9.15 -14.66
C VAL A 433 21.84 10.51 -14.28
N VAL A 434 23.06 10.56 -13.75
CA VAL A 434 23.77 11.82 -13.44
C VAL A 434 23.93 12.65 -14.71
N ARG A 435 24.47 12.06 -15.80
CA ARG A 435 24.61 12.74 -17.10
C ARG A 435 23.29 13.28 -17.62
N ALA A 436 22.20 12.51 -17.50
CA ALA A 436 20.87 12.96 -17.91
C ALA A 436 20.37 14.18 -17.11
N LEU A 437 20.65 14.23 -15.80
CA LEU A 437 20.30 15.36 -14.94
C LEU A 437 21.15 16.60 -15.23
N GLU A 438 22.46 16.43 -15.37
CA GLU A 438 23.42 17.52 -15.62
C GLU A 438 23.20 18.16 -16.99
N ALA A 439 23.04 17.34 -18.04
CA ALA A 439 22.76 17.81 -19.40
C ALA A 439 21.31 18.32 -19.56
N ARG A 440 20.46 18.14 -18.55
CA ARG A 440 19.01 18.37 -18.62
C ARG A 440 18.36 17.68 -19.81
N ASP A 441 18.76 16.44 -20.07
CA ASP A 441 18.23 15.62 -21.15
C ASP A 441 17.90 14.21 -20.65
N HIS A 442 16.61 13.96 -20.43
CA HIS A 442 16.10 12.65 -20.03
C HIS A 442 16.37 11.55 -21.07
N ARG A 443 16.57 11.89 -22.35
CA ARG A 443 16.81 10.91 -23.43
C ARG A 443 18.15 10.20 -23.29
N LEU A 444 19.11 10.80 -22.58
CA LEU A 444 20.37 10.14 -22.23
C LEU A 444 20.15 8.90 -21.35
N LEU A 445 19.11 8.90 -20.51
CA LEU A 445 18.72 7.72 -19.74
C LEU A 445 17.90 6.74 -20.59
N GLY A 446 16.98 7.23 -21.40
CA GLY A 446 16.21 6.40 -22.33
C GLY A 446 14.97 7.11 -22.88
N THR A 447 14.27 6.44 -23.80
CA THR A 447 13.06 6.96 -24.44
C THR A 447 11.81 6.53 -23.67
N ARG A 448 10.83 7.42 -23.52
CA ARG A 448 9.54 7.06 -22.93
C ARG A 448 8.78 6.14 -23.88
N ARG A 449 8.12 5.12 -23.34
CA ARG A 449 7.31 4.17 -24.13
C ARG A 449 6.21 4.89 -24.90
N ALA A 450 5.57 5.88 -24.28
CA ALA A 450 4.56 6.71 -24.93
C ALA A 450 5.09 7.49 -26.14
N GLU A 451 6.36 7.92 -26.14
CA GLU A 451 6.97 8.59 -27.30
C GLU A 451 7.14 7.61 -28.45
N ALA A 452 7.57 6.38 -28.17
CA ALA A 452 7.63 5.31 -29.16
C ALA A 452 6.25 4.93 -29.73
N TRP A 453 5.17 5.20 -28.99
CA TRP A 453 3.79 5.03 -29.46
C TRP A 453 3.22 6.25 -30.20
N GLY A 454 4.00 7.33 -30.37
CA GLY A 454 3.51 8.58 -30.96
C GLY A 454 2.57 9.38 -30.05
N ARG A 455 2.60 9.12 -28.74
CA ARG A 455 1.78 9.79 -27.70
C ARG A 455 2.62 10.66 -26.75
N GLY A 456 3.86 10.98 -27.13
CA GLY A 456 4.71 11.89 -26.37
C GLY A 456 4.11 13.29 -26.29
N TYR A 457 4.24 13.94 -25.12
CA TYR A 457 3.87 15.34 -24.91
C TYR A 457 5.09 16.26 -24.76
#